data_AF-A0A7W9NGC1-F1
#
_entry.id   AF-A0A7W9NGC1-F1
#
_cell.length_a   1.000
_cell.length_b   1.000
_cell.length_c   1.000
_cell.angle_alpha   90.00
_cell.angle_beta   90.00
_cell.angle_gamma   90.00
#
_symmetry.space_group_name_H-M   'P 1'
#
loop_
_entity.id
_entity.type
_entity.pdbx_description
1 polymer ?
#
loop_
_entity_poly.entity_id
_entity_poly.type
_entity_poly.pdbx_seq_one_letter_code
_entity_poly.pdbx_strand_id
1 'polypeptide(L)'
;MTEYGRERERRRRQRSLLWLGYLVVMGVVLALRVGPWVALAGVGAIAMVIYAVLTLFVWRDRRAELRRRAAGEPPSWSAQLPVVVARQFGGVTPGRHGREEVGELFGRLRYLGDRLRWEPSEALRAKGTEPVTWDRSWRPTVVPLWGPGSQGCLTLTNADGAEVDVWVRNPRDLSRTLGLG
;
A
#
# COMPACT_ATOMS: atom_id res chain seq x y z
N MET A 1 4.80 13.06 5.84
CA MET A 1 3.51 12.63 5.26
C MET A 1 2.71 13.85 4.88
N THR A 2 2.49 14.00 3.58
CA THR A 2 1.83 15.18 2.99
C THR A 2 0.36 15.26 3.39
N GLU A 3 -0.30 16.36 3.04
CA GLU A 3 -1.75 16.50 3.18
C GLU A 3 -2.52 15.41 2.41
N TYR A 4 -2.05 15.05 1.22
CA TYR A 4 -2.63 13.95 0.43
C TYR A 4 -2.55 12.61 1.19
N GLY A 5 -1.39 12.32 1.78
CA GLY A 5 -1.18 11.13 2.61
C GLY A 5 -2.17 11.08 3.78
N ARG A 6 -2.30 12.20 4.51
CA ARG A 6 -3.22 12.35 5.66
C ARG A 6 -4.67 12.14 5.27
N GLU A 7 -5.12 12.76 4.19
CA GLU A 7 -6.49 12.61 3.70
C GLU A 7 -6.78 11.18 3.25
N ARG A 8 -5.81 10.53 2.60
CA ARG A 8 -5.94 9.12 2.23
C ARG A 8 -6.02 8.20 3.46
N GLU A 9 -5.20 8.42 4.48
CA GLU A 9 -5.30 7.67 5.74
C GLU A 9 -6.67 7.87 6.39
N ARG A 10 -7.17 9.11 6.43
CA ARG A 10 -8.49 9.43 6.96
C ARG A 10 -9.60 8.69 6.23
N ARG A 11 -9.61 8.72 4.88
CA ARG A 11 -10.57 7.96 4.07
C ARG A 11 -10.49 6.45 4.33
N ARG A 12 -9.29 5.90 4.50
CA ARG A 12 -9.11 4.49 4.85
C ARG A 12 -9.70 4.17 6.22
N ARG A 13 -9.37 4.96 7.24
CA ARG A 13 -9.93 4.82 8.59
C ARG A 13 -11.45 4.93 8.58
N GLN A 14 -12.01 5.92 7.89
CA GLN A 14 -13.46 6.10 7.77
C GLN A 14 -14.13 4.90 7.07
N ARG A 15 -13.58 4.40 5.96
CA ARG A 15 -14.10 3.19 5.29
C ARG A 15 -14.03 1.97 6.22
N SER A 16 -12.94 1.78 6.94
CA SER A 16 -12.82 0.70 7.92
C SER A 16 -13.86 0.80 9.02
N LEU A 17 -14.14 2.00 9.53
CA LEU A 17 -15.20 2.23 10.52
C LEU A 17 -16.59 1.97 9.95
N LEU A 18 -16.88 2.38 8.72
CA LEU A 18 -18.15 2.10 8.05
C LEU A 18 -18.37 0.60 7.85
N TRP A 19 -17.34 -0.12 7.39
CA TRP A 19 -17.39 -1.58 7.26
C TRP A 19 -17.61 -2.27 8.60
N LEU A 20 -16.96 -1.79 9.66
CA LEU A 20 -17.13 -2.32 11.01
C LEU A 20 -18.56 -2.08 11.53
N GLY A 21 -19.10 -0.87 11.33
CA GLY A 21 -20.50 -0.56 11.64
C GLY A 21 -21.49 -1.44 10.86
N TYR A 22 -21.25 -1.66 9.57
CA TYR A 22 -22.07 -2.55 8.75
C TYR A 22 -22.06 -4.00 9.25
N LEU A 23 -20.88 -4.51 9.62
CA LEU A 23 -20.75 -5.85 10.21
C LEU A 23 -21.50 -5.99 11.53
N VAL A 24 -21.48 -4.95 12.37
CA VAL A 24 -22.25 -4.92 13.62
C VAL A 24 -23.75 -4.96 13.34
N VAL A 25 -24.26 -4.12 12.45
CA VAL A 25 -25.69 -4.10 12.09
C VAL A 25 -26.13 -5.45 11.51
N MET A 26 -25.36 -6.02 10.59
CA MET A 26 -25.64 -7.35 10.04
C MET A 26 -25.62 -8.43 11.12
N GLY A 27 -24.67 -8.38 12.06
CA GLY A 27 -24.60 -9.28 13.20
C GLY A 27 -25.84 -9.20 14.09
N VAL A 28 -26.34 -7.99 14.37
CA VAL A 28 -27.58 -7.77 15.15
C VAL A 28 -28.80 -8.33 14.42
N VAL A 29 -28.97 -8.01 13.14
CA VAL A 29 -30.09 -8.52 12.33
C VAL A 29 -30.07 -10.04 12.26
N LEU A 30 -28.89 -10.64 12.11
CA LEU A 30 -28.73 -12.09 12.11
C LEU A 30 -29.05 -12.69 13.48
N ALA A 31 -28.58 -12.08 14.57
CA ALA A 31 -28.85 -12.53 15.93
C ALA A 31 -30.35 -12.55 16.26
N LEU A 32 -31.08 -11.54 15.78
CA LEU A 32 -32.55 -11.46 15.94
C LEU A 32 -33.28 -12.57 15.18
N ARG A 33 -32.71 -13.10 14.08
CA ARG A 33 -33.35 -14.15 13.26
C ARG A 33 -33.01 -15.58 13.64
N VAL A 34 -31.75 -15.85 13.95
CA VAL A 34 -31.24 -17.23 14.16
C VAL A 34 -30.66 -17.44 15.56
N GLY A 35 -30.77 -16.44 16.44
CA GLY A 35 -30.25 -16.47 17.80
C GLY A 35 -28.82 -15.95 17.92
N PRO A 36 -28.44 -15.45 19.10
CA PRO A 36 -27.19 -14.73 19.31
C PRO A 36 -25.95 -15.60 19.10
N TRP A 37 -25.99 -16.88 19.47
CA TRP A 37 -24.86 -17.80 19.33
C TRP A 37 -24.51 -18.11 17.87
N VAL A 38 -25.52 -18.31 17.02
CA VAL A 38 -25.32 -18.56 15.58
C VAL A 38 -24.78 -17.32 14.90
N ALA A 39 -25.28 -16.14 15.25
CA ALA A 39 -24.78 -14.87 14.71
C ALA A 39 -23.33 -14.58 15.13
N LEU A 40 -23.00 -14.82 16.40
CA LEU A 40 -21.63 -14.66 16.90
C LEU A 40 -20.66 -15.61 16.18
N ALA A 41 -21.03 -16.88 16.02
CA ALA A 41 -20.25 -17.86 15.30
C ALA A 41 -20.04 -17.47 13.83
N GLY A 42 -21.09 -16.97 13.16
CA GLY A 42 -21.02 -16.51 11.77
C GLY A 42 -20.09 -15.29 11.60
N VAL A 43 -20.25 -14.26 12.41
CA VAL A 43 -19.38 -13.06 12.37
C VAL A 43 -17.94 -13.43 12.71
N GLY A 44 -17.73 -14.28 13.72
CA GLY A 44 -16.40 -14.79 14.09
C GLY A 44 -15.72 -15.56 12.96
N ALA A 45 -16.46 -16.47 12.29
CA ALA A 45 -15.95 -17.21 11.15
C ALA A 45 -15.57 -16.28 9.98
N ILE A 46 -16.41 -15.29 9.66
CA ILE A 46 -16.11 -14.31 8.60
C ILE A 46 -14.86 -13.49 8.95
N ALA A 47 -14.76 -12.99 10.18
CA ALA A 47 -13.60 -12.24 10.64
C ALA A 47 -12.32 -13.09 10.57
N MET A 48 -12.39 -14.37 10.95
CA MET A 48 -11.29 -15.32 10.86
C MET A 48 -10.87 -15.56 9.41
N VAL A 49 -11.83 -15.75 8.49
CA VAL A 49 -11.54 -15.93 7.06
C VAL A 49 -10.88 -14.68 6.47
N ILE A 50 -11.41 -13.50 6.75
CA ILE A 50 -10.82 -12.22 6.29
C ILE A 50 -9.39 -12.08 6.80
N TYR A 51 -9.17 -12.34 8.10
CA TYR A 51 -7.84 -12.29 8.70
C TYR A 51 -6.87 -13.31 8.08
N ALA A 52 -7.32 -14.54 7.88
CA ALA A 52 -6.52 -15.60 7.27
C ALA A 52 -6.11 -15.23 5.83
N VAL A 53 -7.06 -14.77 5.01
CA VAL A 53 -6.79 -14.33 3.64
C VAL A 53 -5.78 -13.19 3.60
N LEU A 54 -5.96 -12.15 4.42
CA LEU A 54 -5.05 -11.01 4.51
C LEU A 54 -3.64 -11.45 4.94
N THR A 55 -3.55 -12.35 5.91
CA THR A 55 -2.28 -12.91 6.41
C THR A 55 -1.59 -13.73 5.32
N LEU A 56 -2.33 -14.55 4.57
CA LEU A 56 -1.80 -15.33 3.46
C LEU A 56 -1.22 -14.44 2.36
N PHE A 57 -1.86 -13.32 2.03
CA PHE A 57 -1.30 -12.36 1.07
C PHE A 57 0.02 -11.75 1.54
N VAL A 58 0.10 -11.34 2.80
CA VAL A 58 1.33 -10.80 3.40
C VAL A 58 2.44 -11.86 3.42
N TRP A 59 2.10 -13.08 3.84
CA TRP A 59 3.06 -14.17 3.91
C TRP A 59 3.57 -14.59 2.53
N ARG A 60 2.69 -14.69 1.53
CA ARG A 60 3.05 -14.98 0.14
C ARG A 60 4.02 -13.94 -0.41
N ASP A 61 3.73 -12.64 -0.23
CA ASP A 61 4.59 -11.55 -0.71
C ASP A 61 5.95 -11.58 0.00
N ARG A 62 5.97 -11.80 1.33
CA ARG A 62 7.22 -11.97 2.10
C ARG A 62 8.04 -13.16 1.61
N ARG A 63 7.41 -14.31 1.34
CA ARG A 63 8.11 -15.52 0.86
C ARG A 63 8.62 -15.35 -0.56
N ALA A 64 7.93 -14.59 -1.41
CA ALA A 64 8.42 -14.23 -2.74
C ALA A 64 9.64 -13.32 -2.63
N GLU A 65 9.58 -12.30 -1.77
CA GLU A 65 10.69 -11.37 -1.54
C GLU A 65 11.94 -12.06 -0.98
N LEU A 66 11.79 -12.97 -0.01
CA LEU A 66 12.91 -13.75 0.52
C LEU A 66 13.59 -14.60 -0.56
N ARG A 67 12.82 -15.18 -1.49
CA ARG A 67 13.37 -15.93 -2.63
C ARG A 67 14.15 -15.04 -3.59
N ARG A 68 13.64 -13.85 -3.88
CA ARG A 68 14.32 -12.88 -4.77
C ARG A 68 15.64 -12.41 -4.16
N ARG A 69 15.65 -12.08 -2.87
CA ARG A 69 16.87 -11.70 -2.16
C ARG A 69 17.89 -12.85 -2.12
N ALA A 70 17.44 -14.09 -1.92
CA ALA A 70 18.30 -15.27 -1.98
C ALA A 70 18.90 -15.49 -3.39
N ALA A 71 18.22 -15.06 -4.44
CA ALA A 71 18.72 -15.04 -5.81
C ALA A 71 19.61 -13.82 -6.14
N GLY A 72 19.95 -12.99 -5.14
CA GLY A 72 20.79 -11.80 -5.33
C GLY A 72 20.07 -10.58 -5.89
N GLU A 73 18.73 -10.60 -5.97
CA GLU A 73 17.98 -9.44 -6.43
C GLU A 73 17.93 -8.32 -5.36
N PRO A 74 17.85 -7.04 -5.78
CA PRO A 74 17.74 -5.92 -4.85
C PRO A 74 16.45 -5.97 -4.02
N PRO A 75 16.47 -5.49 -2.76
CA PRO A 75 15.28 -5.42 -1.91
C PRO A 75 14.13 -4.68 -2.59
N SER A 76 12.93 -5.26 -2.51
CA SER A 76 11.72 -4.70 -3.11
C SER A 76 10.47 -4.86 -2.25
N TRP A 77 9.54 -3.91 -2.40
CA TRP A 77 8.28 -3.90 -1.66
C TRP A 77 7.13 -3.59 -2.59
N SER A 78 6.01 -4.28 -2.45
CA SER A 78 4.77 -3.86 -3.11
C SER A 78 4.43 -2.43 -2.71
N ALA A 79 4.22 -1.57 -3.71
CA ALA A 79 4.02 -0.16 -3.50
C ALA A 79 2.97 0.44 -4.44
N GLN A 80 2.31 1.48 -3.99
CA GLN A 80 1.34 2.27 -4.77
C GLN A 80 1.84 3.70 -4.89
N LEU A 81 1.90 4.17 -6.14
CA LEU A 81 2.31 5.53 -6.48
C LEU A 81 1.07 6.34 -6.89
N PRO A 82 0.80 7.51 -6.30
CA PRO A 82 -0.28 8.37 -6.77
C PRO A 82 -0.08 8.75 -8.24
N VAL A 83 -1.16 8.75 -9.03
CA VAL A 83 -1.10 9.09 -10.46
C VAL A 83 -0.51 10.47 -10.70
N VAL A 84 -0.83 11.44 -9.83
CA VAL A 84 -0.30 12.81 -9.90
C VAL A 84 1.23 12.83 -9.82
N VAL A 85 1.79 12.07 -8.87
CA VAL A 85 3.24 11.91 -8.73
C VAL A 85 3.81 11.24 -9.97
N ALA A 86 3.20 10.13 -10.42
CA ALA A 86 3.67 9.43 -11.61
C ALA A 86 3.72 10.36 -12.84
N ARG A 87 2.72 11.24 -13.03
CA ARG A 87 2.74 12.25 -14.11
C ARG A 87 3.84 13.29 -13.92
N GLN A 88 4.03 13.81 -12.70
CA GLN A 88 5.05 14.81 -12.40
C GLN A 88 6.46 14.32 -12.76
N PHE A 89 6.73 13.03 -12.56
CA PHE A 89 8.02 12.41 -12.88
C PHE A 89 8.04 11.70 -14.24
N GLY A 90 7.09 12.01 -15.15
CA GLY A 90 7.06 11.45 -16.51
C GLY A 90 6.71 9.96 -16.61
N GLY A 91 6.30 9.34 -15.51
CA GLY A 91 5.91 7.93 -15.42
C GLY A 91 4.58 7.56 -16.08
N VAL A 92 3.76 8.54 -16.50
CA VAL A 92 2.50 8.31 -17.21
C VAL A 92 2.37 9.26 -18.39
N THR A 93 2.17 8.73 -19.61
CA THR A 93 1.93 9.54 -20.81
C THR A 93 0.47 10.08 -20.84
N PRO A 94 0.26 11.39 -21.02
CA PRO A 94 -1.09 11.95 -21.22
C PRO A 94 -1.76 11.36 -22.47
N GLY A 95 -3.00 10.87 -22.34
CA GLY A 95 -3.83 10.42 -23.48
C GLY A 95 -4.19 8.92 -23.49
N ARG A 96 -3.39 8.03 -22.86
CA ARG A 96 -3.72 6.59 -22.77
C ARG A 96 -4.58 6.21 -21.56
N HIS A 97 -4.60 7.04 -20.53
CA HIS A 97 -5.37 6.82 -19.30
C HIS A 97 -6.43 7.93 -19.22
N GLY A 98 -7.58 7.67 -19.83
CA GLY A 98 -8.71 8.59 -19.82
C GLY A 98 -9.17 8.92 -18.40
N ARG A 99 -9.42 10.21 -18.16
CA ARG A 99 -10.20 10.83 -17.06
C ARG A 99 -9.85 10.55 -15.59
N GLU A 100 -9.03 9.57 -15.24
CA GLU A 100 -8.62 9.36 -13.84
C GLU A 100 -7.44 10.28 -13.48
N GLU A 101 -7.76 11.53 -13.14
CA GLU A 101 -6.82 12.45 -12.47
C GLU A 101 -6.54 12.04 -11.01
N VAL A 102 -7.39 11.16 -10.46
CA VAL A 102 -7.35 10.72 -9.07
C VAL A 102 -7.24 9.20 -9.04
N GLY A 103 -6.14 8.69 -8.49
CA GLY A 103 -5.92 7.25 -8.42
C GLY A 103 -4.52 6.86 -7.99
N GLU A 104 -4.28 5.56 -7.94
CA GLU A 104 -3.01 4.97 -7.52
C GLU A 104 -2.59 3.88 -8.49
N LEU A 105 -1.31 3.92 -8.84
CA LEU A 105 -0.66 2.95 -9.71
C LEU A 105 0.00 1.87 -8.85
N PHE A 106 -0.33 0.61 -9.13
CA PHE A 106 0.23 -0.53 -8.44
C PHE A 106 1.57 -0.96 -9.04
N GLY A 107 2.56 -1.13 -8.18
CA GLY A 107 3.91 -1.47 -8.58
C GLY A 107 4.74 -2.06 -7.45
N ARG A 108 6.06 -1.99 -7.61
CA ARG A 108 7.04 -2.33 -6.57
C ARG A 108 8.06 -1.22 -6.44
N LEU A 109 8.34 -0.83 -5.20
CA LEU A 109 9.47 0.01 -4.87
C LEU A 109 10.70 -0.88 -4.73
N ARG A 110 11.79 -0.55 -5.40
CA ARG A 110 13.09 -1.23 -5.31
C ARG A 110 14.14 -0.29 -4.73
N TYR A 111 14.99 -0.83 -3.86
CA TYR A 111 16.17 -0.13 -3.37
C TYR A 111 17.40 -0.61 -4.11
N LEU A 112 18.04 0.28 -4.87
CA LEU A 112 19.20 -0.02 -5.69
C LEU A 112 20.53 0.38 -5.00
N GLY A 113 20.50 0.65 -3.69
CA GLY A 113 21.66 1.04 -2.88
C GLY A 113 21.94 2.54 -2.84
N ASP A 114 21.73 3.25 -3.95
CA ASP A 114 21.89 4.71 -4.03
C ASP A 114 20.59 5.44 -4.39
N ARG A 115 19.58 4.71 -4.85
CA ARG A 115 18.32 5.30 -5.30
C ARG A 115 17.16 4.37 -5.03
N LEU A 116 15.99 4.97 -4.91
CA LEU A 116 14.72 4.28 -4.86
C LEU A 116 14.06 4.34 -6.23
N ARG A 117 13.63 3.19 -6.73
CA ARG A 117 12.94 3.10 -8.03
C ARG A 117 11.59 2.44 -7.84
N TRP A 118 10.52 3.16 -8.12
CA TRP A 118 9.19 2.56 -8.26
C TRP A 118 9.03 2.01 -9.67
N GLU A 119 8.68 0.73 -9.76
CA GLU A 119 8.41 0.03 -11.01
C GLU A 119 6.92 -0.32 -11.13
N PRO A 120 6.28 -0.01 -12.26
CA PRO A 120 4.89 -0.39 -12.49
C PRO A 120 4.74 -1.91 -12.59
N SER A 121 3.57 -2.40 -12.21
CA SER A 121 3.16 -3.77 -12.52
C SER A 121 3.15 -4.02 -14.03
N GLU A 122 3.27 -5.29 -14.44
CA GLU A 122 3.28 -5.69 -15.86
C GLU A 122 2.06 -5.16 -16.63
N ALA A 123 0.87 -5.21 -16.01
CA ALA A 123 -0.35 -4.67 -16.58
C ALA A 123 -0.30 -3.14 -16.82
N LEU A 124 0.38 -2.38 -15.96
CA LEU A 124 0.58 -0.94 -16.14
C LEU A 124 1.68 -0.64 -17.16
N ARG A 125 2.75 -1.44 -17.17
CA ARG A 125 3.82 -1.33 -18.16
C ARG A 125 3.29 -1.59 -19.57
N ALA A 126 2.43 -2.60 -19.75
CA ALA A 126 1.75 -2.87 -21.02
C ALA A 126 0.89 -1.69 -21.50
N LYS A 127 0.41 -0.85 -20.58
CA LYS A 127 -0.33 0.40 -20.88
C LYS A 127 0.58 1.62 -21.08
N GLY A 128 1.91 1.45 -21.04
CA GLY A 128 2.89 2.53 -21.21
C GLY A 128 3.17 3.34 -19.95
N THR A 129 2.92 2.79 -18.77
CA THR A 129 3.42 3.40 -17.51
C THR A 129 4.92 3.10 -17.39
N GLU A 130 5.70 4.14 -17.14
CA GLU A 130 7.15 4.08 -16.98
C GLU A 130 7.56 4.08 -15.50
N PRO A 131 8.74 3.51 -15.16
CA PRO A 131 9.28 3.58 -13.81
C PRO A 131 9.63 5.00 -13.36
N VAL A 132 9.49 5.27 -12.06
CA VAL A 132 9.87 6.54 -11.42
C VAL A 132 11.05 6.31 -10.49
N THR A 133 12.04 7.21 -10.49
CA THR A 133 13.27 7.05 -9.71
C THR A 133 13.55 8.31 -8.88
N TRP A 134 13.97 8.11 -7.63
CA TRP A 134 14.43 9.14 -6.71
C TRP A 134 15.83 8.81 -6.23
N ASP A 135 16.75 9.76 -6.37
CA ASP A 135 18.14 9.62 -5.95
C ASP A 135 18.34 9.95 -4.45
N ARG A 136 19.60 10.05 -4.00
CA ARG A 136 19.97 10.34 -2.62
C ARG A 136 19.62 11.76 -2.15
N SER A 137 19.29 12.69 -3.05
CA SER A 137 18.86 14.03 -2.65
C SER A 137 17.50 14.00 -1.95
N TRP A 138 16.74 12.93 -2.14
CA TRP A 138 15.46 12.68 -1.48
C TRP A 138 15.65 12.00 -0.14
N ARG A 139 15.21 12.66 0.93
CA ARG A 139 15.24 12.14 2.29
C ARG A 139 13.99 11.29 2.56
N PRO A 140 14.14 10.01 2.90
CA PRO A 140 13.01 9.13 3.19
C PRO A 140 12.55 9.23 4.64
N THR A 141 11.24 9.26 4.85
CA THR A 141 10.57 9.08 6.14
C THR A 141 9.50 8.01 6.01
N VAL A 142 9.47 7.03 6.90
CA VAL A 142 8.50 5.92 6.84
C VAL A 142 7.58 5.95 8.05
N VAL A 143 6.27 6.02 7.81
CA VAL A 143 5.24 5.98 8.84
C VAL A 143 4.42 4.70 8.69
N PRO A 144 4.45 3.77 9.67
CA PRO A 144 3.55 2.62 9.66
C PRO A 144 2.12 3.08 9.88
N LEU A 145 1.18 2.52 9.13
CA LEU A 145 -0.23 2.91 9.19
C LEU A 145 -1.07 1.83 9.84
N TRP A 146 -2.13 2.27 10.51
CA TRP A 146 -3.08 1.38 11.15
C TRP A 146 -3.89 0.58 10.13
N GLY A 147 -4.19 -0.67 10.47
CA GLY A 147 -5.05 -1.56 9.71
C GLY A 147 -4.33 -2.82 9.18
N PRO A 148 -5.10 -3.77 8.63
CA PRO A 148 -4.56 -5.04 8.16
C PRO A 148 -3.60 -4.86 6.98
N GLY A 149 -2.68 -5.82 6.84
CA GLY A 149 -1.82 -5.95 5.65
C GLY A 149 -0.44 -5.28 5.74
N SER A 150 0.01 -4.86 6.94
CA SER A 150 1.33 -4.26 7.17
C SER A 150 1.63 -3.13 6.17
N GLN A 151 0.79 -2.09 6.15
CA GLN A 151 0.95 -0.96 5.23
C GLN A 151 1.62 0.22 5.92
N GLY A 152 2.35 1.02 5.17
CA GLY A 152 2.92 2.29 5.62
C GLY A 152 2.95 3.32 4.49
N CYS A 153 3.25 4.56 4.86
CA CYS A 153 3.53 5.64 3.94
C CYS A 153 5.02 5.97 4.01
N LEU A 154 5.70 5.89 2.87
CA LEU A 154 7.03 6.45 2.65
C LEU A 154 6.83 7.86 2.10
N THR A 155 7.23 8.88 2.85
CA THR A 155 7.38 10.25 2.35
C THR A 155 8.81 10.47 1.91
N LEU A 156 9.01 10.89 0.67
CA LEU A 156 10.29 11.32 0.13
C LEU A 156 10.28 12.85 0.05
N THR A 157 11.27 13.51 0.64
CA THR A 157 11.38 14.98 0.64
C THR A 157 12.70 15.42 0.01
N ASN A 158 12.67 16.28 -1.02
CA ASN A 158 13.89 16.81 -1.64
C ASN A 158 14.41 18.08 -0.91
N ALA A 159 15.56 18.61 -1.34
CA ALA A 159 16.16 19.81 -0.76
C ALA A 159 15.31 21.08 -0.94
N ASP A 160 14.50 21.14 -2.01
CA ASP A 160 13.61 22.26 -2.31
C ASP A 160 12.29 22.21 -1.52
N GLY A 161 12.10 21.19 -0.67
CA GLY A 161 10.89 20.98 0.12
C GLY A 161 9.74 20.28 -0.61
N ALA A 162 9.97 19.78 -1.83
CA ALA A 162 9.01 18.95 -2.54
C ALA A 162 8.87 17.60 -1.84
N GLU A 163 7.62 17.19 -1.57
CA GLU A 163 7.30 15.95 -0.89
C GLU A 163 6.50 15.00 -1.78
N VAL A 164 6.80 13.71 -1.68
CA VAL A 164 6.13 12.64 -2.41
C VAL A 164 5.75 11.52 -1.46
N ASP A 165 4.46 11.17 -1.41
CA ASP A 165 3.98 10.03 -0.61
C ASP A 165 3.82 8.78 -1.48
N VAL A 166 4.57 7.74 -1.14
CA VAL A 166 4.48 6.40 -1.73
C VAL A 166 3.95 5.43 -0.67
N TRP A 167 2.94 4.64 -1.02
CA TRP A 167 2.35 3.70 -0.08
C TRP A 167 3.01 2.35 -0.25
N VAL A 168 3.51 1.78 0.84
CA VAL A 168 4.39 0.62 0.80
C VAL A 168 3.86 -0.47 1.72
N ARG A 169 4.05 -1.72 1.30
CA ARG A 169 3.86 -2.88 2.18
C ARG A 169 5.13 -3.18 2.95
N ASN A 170 4.96 -3.69 4.16
CA ASN A 170 6.01 -4.04 5.10
C ASN A 170 6.94 -2.87 5.45
N PRO A 171 6.40 -1.75 5.98
CA PRO A 171 7.17 -0.54 6.24
C PRO A 171 8.34 -0.75 7.20
N ARG A 172 8.24 -1.70 8.14
CA ARG A 172 9.33 -2.03 9.07
C ARG A 172 10.58 -2.57 8.37
N ASP A 173 10.39 -3.43 7.36
CA ASP A 173 11.51 -3.98 6.59
C ASP A 173 12.13 -2.91 5.67
N LEU A 174 11.30 -2.03 5.11
CA LEU A 174 11.77 -0.85 4.38
C LEU A 174 12.60 0.07 5.30
N SER A 175 12.07 0.45 6.48
CA SER A 175 12.79 1.31 7.43
C SER A 175 14.15 0.74 7.79
N ARG A 176 14.23 -0.56 8.09
CA ARG A 176 15.51 -1.24 8.37
C ARG A 176 16.46 -1.21 7.19
N THR A 177 15.95 -1.44 5.98
CA THR A 177 16.78 -1.46 4.77
C THR A 177 17.32 -0.07 4.42
N LEU A 178 16.57 0.99 4.76
CA LEU A 178 16.98 2.38 4.61
C LEU A 178 17.78 2.93 5.80
N GLY A 179 17.96 2.14 6.88
CA GLY A 179 18.66 2.59 8.09
C GLY A 179 17.87 3.60 8.93
N LEU A 180 16.53 3.58 8.89
CA LEU A 180 15.62 4.56 9.50
C LEU A 180 15.02 4.16 10.85
N GLY A 181 15.47 3.06 11.46
CA GLY A 181 14.93 2.53 12.73
C GLY A 181 13.95 1.38 12.56
#